data_AF-A0A1C4XYM6-F1
#
_entry.id   AF-A0A1C4XYM6-F1
#
_cell.length_a   1.000
_cell.length_b   1.000
_cell.length_c   1.000
_cell.angle_alpha   90.00
_cell.angle_beta   90.00
_cell.angle_gamma   90.00
#
_symmetry.space_group_name_H-M   'P 1'
#
loop_
_entity.id
_entity.type
_entity.pdbx_description
1 polymer ?
#
loop_
_entity_poly.entity_id
_entity_poly.type
_entity_poly.pdbx_seq_one_letter_code
_entity_poly.pdbx_strand_id
1 'polypeptide(L)'
;MRAMPLSAAPRPATANWTPPRRPECSCPEHDEDLAGLVLPSTEPGEPPMTLPDLVAANALGVLPAEPRDRWLEVHDESDSGPARLGPFHWGLWLGDEARSCYDDDSERSLDQALLDRPGIERVEWMEREEFLVGAPTMCASGLVAAMARTLADPRVRAAGPPAA
;
A
#
# COMPACT_ATOMS: atom_id res chain seq x y z
N MET A 1 33.54 -27.43 26.21
CA MET A 1 32.45 -26.46 26.40
C MET A 1 31.48 -26.62 25.24
N ARG A 2 30.24 -27.08 25.48
CA ARG A 2 29.23 -27.27 24.42
C ARG A 2 28.39 -25.99 24.32
N ALA A 3 28.37 -25.36 23.14
CA ALA A 3 27.44 -24.28 22.84
C ALA A 3 26.01 -24.82 22.88
N MET A 4 25.14 -24.17 23.65
CA MET A 4 23.71 -24.45 23.62
C MET A 4 23.11 -23.83 22.36
N PRO A 5 22.20 -24.53 21.66
CA PRO A 5 21.48 -23.91 20.56
C PRO A 5 20.61 -22.78 21.12
N LEU A 6 20.79 -21.57 20.58
CA LEU A 6 19.84 -20.48 20.74
C LEU A 6 18.47 -20.99 20.30
N SER A 7 17.60 -21.17 21.27
CA SER A 7 16.20 -21.51 21.04
C SER A 7 15.60 -20.37 20.22
N ALA A 8 15.41 -20.59 18.92
CA ALA A 8 14.65 -19.68 18.08
C ALA A 8 13.29 -19.47 18.76
N ALA A 9 12.98 -18.23 19.10
CA ALA A 9 11.69 -17.88 19.65
C ALA A 9 10.58 -18.43 18.72
N PRO A 10 9.47 -18.97 19.26
CA PRO A 10 8.40 -19.49 18.44
C PRO A 10 7.90 -18.39 17.50
N ARG A 11 7.87 -18.68 16.18
CA ARG A 11 7.34 -17.78 15.15
C ARG A 11 5.94 -17.30 15.59
N PRO A 12 5.70 -16.00 15.81
CA PRO A 12 4.38 -15.55 16.21
C PRO A 12 3.36 -15.89 15.12
N ALA A 13 2.19 -16.35 15.58
CA ALA A 13 1.13 -17.02 14.84
C ALA A 13 0.45 -16.15 13.77
N THR A 14 1.17 -15.78 12.72
CA THR A 14 0.62 -15.04 11.58
C THR A 14 0.30 -15.96 10.40
N ALA A 15 0.84 -17.17 10.32
CA ALA A 15 0.72 -18.08 9.17
C ALA A 15 -0.71 -18.32 8.62
N ASN A 16 -1.77 -18.05 9.39
CA ASN A 16 -3.17 -18.31 9.04
C ASN A 16 -4.04 -17.04 8.93
N TRP A 17 -3.49 -15.91 8.47
CA TRP A 17 -4.35 -14.76 8.17
C TRP A 17 -5.22 -15.07 6.95
N THR A 18 -6.52 -14.84 7.10
CA THR A 18 -7.50 -14.94 6.01
C THR A 18 -8.00 -13.54 5.71
N PRO A 19 -8.00 -13.11 4.45
CA PRO A 19 -8.56 -11.81 4.07
C PRO A 19 -9.98 -11.61 4.61
N PRO A 20 -10.24 -10.57 5.41
CA PRO A 20 -11.59 -10.26 5.86
C PRO A 20 -12.45 -9.90 4.65
N ARG A 21 -13.74 -10.19 4.77
CA ARG A 21 -14.76 -9.88 3.76
C ARG A 21 -15.85 -9.05 4.41
N ARG A 22 -16.79 -8.56 3.61
CA ARG A 22 -17.98 -7.93 4.17
C ARG A 22 -18.94 -8.98 4.72
N PRO A 23 -19.64 -8.68 5.83
CA PRO A 23 -19.61 -7.42 6.59
C PRO A 23 -18.50 -7.32 7.68
N GLU A 24 -17.60 -8.29 7.79
CA GLU A 24 -16.64 -8.41 8.90
C GLU A 24 -15.41 -7.50 8.82
N CYS A 25 -15.16 -6.84 7.68
CA CYS A 25 -14.05 -5.91 7.52
C CYS A 25 -14.30 -4.57 8.24
N SER A 26 -13.22 -3.93 8.70
CA SER A 26 -13.22 -2.64 9.40
C SER A 26 -13.11 -1.42 8.47
N CYS A 27 -13.30 -1.62 7.16
CA CYS A 27 -13.11 -0.58 6.14
C CYS A 27 -14.05 0.62 6.38
N PRO A 28 -13.52 1.86 6.41
CA PRO A 28 -14.35 3.07 6.51
C PRO A 28 -15.27 3.27 5.30
N GLU A 29 -14.79 2.87 4.12
CA GLU A 29 -15.45 2.97 2.83
C GLU A 29 -14.91 1.89 1.89
N HIS A 30 -15.59 1.69 0.78
CA HIS A 30 -15.24 0.71 -0.23
C HIS A 30 -15.26 1.30 -1.64
N ASP A 31 -14.58 0.63 -2.58
CA ASP A 31 -14.43 1.08 -3.97
C ASP A 31 -15.76 1.41 -4.66
N GLU A 32 -16.80 0.62 -4.43
CA GLU A 32 -18.14 0.87 -4.96
C GLU A 32 -18.83 2.12 -4.40
N ASP A 33 -18.43 2.59 -3.20
CA ASP A 33 -18.86 3.89 -2.67
C ASP A 33 -18.19 5.08 -3.40
N LEU A 34 -17.12 4.81 -4.17
CA LEU A 34 -16.29 5.77 -4.86
C LEU A 34 -16.40 5.69 -6.39
N ALA A 35 -17.45 5.05 -6.92
CA ALA A 35 -17.64 4.92 -8.37
C ALA A 35 -17.67 6.26 -9.13
N GLY A 36 -18.08 7.34 -8.46
CA GLY A 36 -18.08 8.70 -9.02
C GLY A 36 -16.84 9.54 -8.69
N LEU A 37 -15.84 8.97 -8.01
CA LEU A 37 -14.62 9.69 -7.65
C LEU A 37 -13.77 9.93 -8.91
N VAL A 38 -13.56 11.21 -9.21
CA VAL A 38 -12.70 11.68 -10.30
C VAL A 38 -11.32 12.02 -9.73
N LEU A 39 -10.29 11.45 -10.33
CA LEU A 39 -8.88 11.66 -10.04
C LEU A 39 -8.31 12.63 -11.09
N PRO A 40 -7.91 13.84 -10.68
CA PRO A 40 -7.27 14.78 -11.59
C PRO A 40 -5.93 14.24 -12.09
N SER A 41 -5.64 14.49 -13.38
CA SER A 41 -4.31 14.23 -13.93
C SER A 41 -3.32 15.34 -13.53
N THR A 42 -2.08 14.96 -13.25
CA THR A 42 -0.91 15.85 -13.09
C THR A 42 -0.30 16.24 -14.43
N GLU A 43 -0.59 15.49 -15.50
CA GLU A 43 -0.01 15.67 -16.83
C GLU A 43 -0.84 16.64 -17.70
N PRO A 44 -0.23 17.68 -18.29
CA PRO A 44 -0.95 18.63 -19.14
C PRO A 44 -1.62 17.98 -20.35
N GLY A 45 -2.94 18.10 -20.45
CA GLY A 45 -3.72 17.63 -21.60
C GLY A 45 -4.22 16.19 -21.48
N GLU A 46 -3.83 15.47 -20.42
CA GLU A 46 -4.43 14.18 -20.10
C GLU A 46 -5.81 14.37 -19.42
N PRO A 47 -6.81 13.57 -19.82
CA PRO A 47 -8.11 13.61 -19.16
C PRO A 47 -8.02 13.06 -17.74
N PRO A 48 -8.86 13.55 -16.81
CA PRO A 48 -8.97 12.93 -15.50
C PRO A 48 -9.54 11.52 -15.62
N MET A 49 -9.18 10.65 -14.69
CA MET A 49 -9.67 9.26 -14.63
C MET A 49 -10.64 9.07 -13.48
N THR A 50 -11.54 8.09 -13.59
CA THR A 50 -12.35 7.66 -12.46
C THR A 50 -11.76 6.42 -11.80
N LEU A 51 -12.14 6.12 -10.56
CA LEU A 51 -11.74 4.87 -9.91
C LEU A 51 -12.14 3.62 -10.72
N PRO A 52 -13.37 3.51 -11.28
CA PRO A 52 -13.72 2.43 -12.18
C PRO A 52 -12.81 2.32 -13.40
N ASP A 53 -12.35 3.43 -13.98
CA ASP A 53 -11.44 3.41 -15.13
C ASP A 53 -10.11 2.76 -14.76
N LEU A 54 -9.54 3.12 -13.60
CA LEU A 54 -8.28 2.53 -13.11
C LEU A 54 -8.42 1.03 -12.85
N VAL A 55 -9.52 0.60 -12.23
CA VAL A 55 -9.75 -0.83 -11.96
C VAL A 55 -9.98 -1.59 -13.27
N ALA A 56 -10.75 -1.03 -14.20
CA ALA A 56 -11.03 -1.66 -15.50
C ALA A 56 -9.78 -1.76 -16.38
N ALA A 57 -8.88 -0.79 -16.30
CA ALA A 57 -7.58 -0.80 -16.96
C ALA A 57 -6.56 -1.72 -16.27
N ASN A 58 -6.91 -2.34 -15.13
CA ASN A 58 -5.99 -3.08 -14.26
C ASN A 58 -4.83 -2.22 -13.73
N ALA A 59 -5.01 -0.90 -13.72
CA ALA A 59 -4.06 0.09 -13.24
C ALA A 59 -4.09 0.25 -11.72
N LEU A 60 -5.12 -0.28 -11.06
CA LEU A 60 -5.20 -0.36 -9.61
C LEU A 60 -5.83 -1.69 -9.21
N GLY A 61 -5.17 -2.40 -8.29
CA GLY A 61 -5.83 -3.49 -7.60
C GLY A 61 -5.05 -4.03 -6.42
N VAL A 62 -5.64 -5.02 -5.77
CA VAL A 62 -5.20 -5.54 -4.48
C VAL A 62 -5.36 -7.06 -4.45
N LEU A 63 -4.30 -7.75 -4.02
CA LEU A 63 -4.28 -9.18 -3.76
C LEU A 63 -3.69 -9.45 -2.37
N PRO A 64 -4.01 -10.58 -1.71
CA PRO A 64 -3.31 -10.99 -0.51
C PRO A 64 -1.80 -11.05 -0.77
N ALA A 65 -1.00 -10.50 0.16
CA ALA A 65 0.45 -10.58 0.07
C ALA A 65 0.89 -12.06 0.04
N GLU A 66 1.85 -12.40 -0.82
CA GLU A 66 2.38 -13.76 -0.86
C GLU A 66 3.10 -14.10 0.45
N PRO A 67 3.20 -15.39 0.83
CA PRO A 67 3.86 -15.78 2.07
C PRO A 67 5.30 -15.26 2.21
N ARG A 68 6.01 -15.04 1.10
CA ARG A 68 7.37 -14.49 1.07
C ARG A 68 7.43 -12.99 1.35
N ASP A 69 6.43 -12.22 0.92
CA ASP A 69 6.40 -10.75 1.01
C ASP A 69 5.75 -10.28 2.32
N ARG A 70 5.23 -11.22 3.11
CA ARG A 70 4.64 -10.95 4.41
C ARG A 70 5.61 -10.31 5.40
N TRP A 71 6.90 -10.62 5.26
CA TRP A 71 7.96 -10.09 6.10
C TRP A 71 9.14 -9.71 5.22
N LEU A 72 9.49 -8.43 5.19
CA LEU A 72 10.69 -7.98 4.50
C LEU A 72 11.88 -8.05 5.45
N GLU A 73 12.99 -8.59 4.94
CA GLU A 73 14.26 -8.61 5.66
C GLU A 73 15.09 -7.43 5.17
N VAL A 74 15.20 -6.41 6.02
CA VAL A 74 16.04 -5.25 5.76
C VAL A 74 17.42 -5.58 6.28
N HIS A 75 18.36 -5.75 5.36
CA HIS A 75 19.76 -5.90 5.70
C HIS A 75 20.31 -4.54 6.15
N ASP A 76 20.46 -4.35 7.45
CA ASP A 76 21.36 -3.30 7.96
C ASP A 76 22.78 -3.87 8.11
N GLU A 77 23.79 -3.01 8.01
CA GLU A 77 25.19 -3.39 8.19
C GLU A 77 25.54 -3.63 9.68
N SER A 78 24.54 -3.75 10.55
CA SER A 78 24.75 -3.92 11.99
C SER A 78 24.98 -5.39 12.35
N ASP A 79 25.73 -5.63 13.43
CA ASP A 79 25.95 -6.97 13.98
C ASP A 79 24.66 -7.61 14.57
N SER A 80 23.53 -6.91 14.55
CA SER A 80 22.23 -7.34 15.09
C SER A 80 21.52 -8.37 14.20
N GLY A 81 21.95 -8.53 12.94
CA GLY A 81 21.22 -9.25 11.91
C GLY A 81 20.07 -8.44 11.30
N PRO A 82 19.44 -8.91 10.21
CA PRO A 82 18.49 -8.11 9.45
C PRO A 82 17.23 -7.78 10.29
N ALA A 83 16.84 -6.51 10.28
CA ALA A 83 15.56 -6.09 10.82
C ALA A 83 14.43 -6.68 9.96
N ARG A 84 13.34 -7.11 10.61
CA ARG A 84 12.16 -7.64 9.91
C ARG A 84 11.02 -6.63 9.95
N LEU A 85 10.59 -6.18 8.77
CA LEU A 85 9.40 -5.33 8.61
C LEU A 85 8.19 -6.19 8.29
N GLY A 86 7.06 -5.92 8.94
CA GLY A 86 5.79 -6.65 8.74
C GLY A 86 4.97 -6.80 10.04
N PRO A 87 3.88 -7.58 10.01
CA PRO A 87 3.41 -8.37 8.87
C PRO A 87 2.68 -7.51 7.82
N PHE A 88 2.97 -7.75 6.55
CA PHE A 88 2.16 -7.27 5.43
C PHE A 88 1.02 -8.27 5.14
N HIS A 89 -0.13 -7.76 4.72
CA HIS A 89 -1.34 -8.54 4.48
C HIS A 89 -1.78 -8.47 3.02
N TRP A 90 -1.46 -7.37 2.35
CA TRP A 90 -1.89 -7.07 0.99
C TRP A 90 -0.70 -6.68 0.13
N GLY A 91 -0.65 -7.19 -1.10
CA GLY A 91 0.06 -6.57 -2.21
C GLY A 91 -0.94 -5.69 -2.97
N LEU A 92 -0.60 -4.42 -3.14
CA LEU A 92 -1.36 -3.46 -3.90
C LEU A 92 -0.51 -3.03 -5.09
N TRP A 93 -1.08 -3.03 -6.30
CA TRP A 93 -0.39 -2.52 -7.47
C TRP A 93 -1.05 -1.26 -7.99
N LEU A 94 -0.23 -0.35 -8.49
CA LEU A 94 -0.58 0.90 -9.14
C LEU A 94 0.19 0.96 -10.46
N GLY A 95 -0.45 0.54 -11.54
CA GLY A 95 0.17 0.44 -12.86
C GLY A 95 0.45 1.79 -13.51
N ASP A 96 1.28 1.77 -14.55
CA ASP A 96 1.68 2.93 -15.34
C ASP A 96 0.50 3.85 -15.77
N GLU A 97 -0.69 3.33 -16.05
CA GLU A 97 -1.84 4.16 -16.40
C GLU A 97 -2.30 5.09 -15.26
N ALA A 98 -1.99 4.74 -14.01
CA ALA A 98 -2.27 5.58 -12.86
C ALA A 98 -1.15 6.60 -12.56
N ARG A 99 -0.04 6.57 -13.34
CA ARG A 99 1.13 7.44 -13.10
C ARG A 99 0.78 8.91 -13.13
N SER A 100 -0.14 9.31 -13.99
CA SER A 100 -0.59 10.70 -14.08
C SER A 100 -1.54 11.12 -12.95
N CYS A 101 -1.86 10.25 -11.99
CA CYS A 101 -2.65 10.63 -10.81
C CYS A 101 -1.81 11.15 -9.63
N TYR A 102 -0.48 11.12 -9.72
CA TYR A 102 0.43 11.53 -8.65
C TYR A 102 1.77 12.04 -9.20
N ASP A 103 2.56 12.67 -8.34
CA ASP A 103 3.91 13.15 -8.66
C ASP A 103 4.90 12.60 -7.62
N ASP A 104 6.03 12.06 -8.09
CA ASP A 104 7.08 11.51 -7.22
C ASP A 104 7.81 12.63 -6.46
N ASP A 105 7.83 13.84 -7.02
CA ASP A 105 8.42 15.05 -6.42
C ASP A 105 7.38 15.87 -5.64
N SER A 106 6.21 15.29 -5.36
CA SER A 106 5.18 15.96 -4.57
C SER A 106 5.60 16.15 -3.11
N GLU A 107 4.98 17.13 -2.44
CA GLU A 107 5.24 17.40 -1.00
C GLU A 107 5.05 16.14 -0.14
N ARG A 108 4.19 15.23 -0.58
CA ARG A 108 3.81 14.04 0.16
C ARG A 108 3.84 12.81 -0.72
N SER A 109 4.71 11.86 -0.40
CA SER A 109 4.79 10.60 -1.12
C SER A 109 3.52 9.75 -0.95
N LEU A 110 3.25 8.89 -1.93
CA LEU A 110 2.06 8.03 -1.95
C LEU A 110 1.99 7.08 -0.75
N ASP A 111 3.10 6.46 -0.39
CA ASP A 111 3.20 5.54 0.74
C ASP A 111 2.87 6.24 2.07
N GLN A 112 3.36 7.46 2.26
CA GLN A 112 3.03 8.27 3.43
C GLN A 112 1.56 8.68 3.46
N ALA A 113 0.98 9.03 2.32
CA ALA A 113 -0.44 9.40 2.23
C ALA A 113 -1.38 8.20 2.41
N LEU A 114 -0.95 7.01 1.97
CA LEU A 114 -1.64 5.74 2.20
C LEU A 114 -1.53 5.30 3.66
N LEU A 115 -0.36 5.43 4.29
CA LEU A 115 -0.16 5.08 5.70
C LEU A 115 -1.07 5.87 6.65
N ASP A 116 -1.42 7.11 6.29
CA ASP A 116 -2.37 7.93 7.06
C ASP A 116 -3.83 7.45 7.00
N ARG A 117 -4.15 6.50 6.11
CA ARG A 117 -5.53 6.03 5.95
C ARG A 117 -5.93 5.13 7.13
N PRO A 118 -7.15 5.29 7.67
CA PRO A 118 -7.60 4.47 8.80
C PRO A 118 -7.56 2.97 8.48
N GLY A 119 -7.01 2.18 9.41
CA GLY A 119 -6.89 0.72 9.29
C GLY A 119 -5.61 0.24 8.61
N ILE A 120 -4.80 1.15 8.04
CA ILE A 120 -3.47 0.86 7.51
C ILE A 120 -2.44 1.10 8.61
N GLU A 121 -1.69 0.06 8.95
CA GLU A 121 -0.69 0.08 10.03
C GLU A 121 0.73 0.25 9.48
N ARG A 122 0.96 -0.20 8.23
CA ARG A 122 2.26 -0.21 7.56
C ARG A 122 2.07 -0.11 6.06
N VAL A 123 2.98 0.59 5.40
CA VAL A 123 3.12 0.61 3.95
C VAL A 123 4.60 0.53 3.64
N GLU A 124 4.97 -0.36 2.72
CA GLU A 124 6.26 -0.33 2.06
C GLU A 124 6.00 -0.12 0.57
N TRP A 125 6.62 0.89 -0.02
CA TRP A 125 6.65 1.04 -1.47
C TRP A 125 7.83 0.24 -2.00
N MET A 126 7.54 -0.80 -2.76
CA MET A 126 8.54 -1.65 -3.39
C MET A 126 9.01 -0.99 -4.70
N GLU A 127 9.31 -1.80 -5.71
CA GLU A 127 9.55 -1.30 -7.06
C GLU A 127 8.35 -0.48 -7.58
N ARG A 128 8.57 0.30 -8.66
CA ARG A 128 7.74 1.43 -9.14
C ARG A 128 6.22 1.34 -8.99
N GLU A 129 5.61 0.15 -9.10
CA GLU A 129 4.17 -0.05 -9.16
C GLU A 129 3.61 -0.85 -7.97
N GLU A 130 4.43 -1.34 -7.04
CA GLU A 130 3.99 -2.31 -6.02
C GLU A 130 4.13 -1.76 -4.60
N PHE A 131 3.09 -1.98 -3.80
CA PHE A 131 3.05 -1.63 -2.38
C PHE A 131 2.74 -2.88 -1.56
N LEU A 132 3.46 -3.07 -0.46
CA LEU A 132 3.09 -4.01 0.58
C LEU A 132 2.40 -3.27 1.72
N VAL A 133 1.20 -3.71 2.06
CA VAL A 133 0.34 -3.00 3.01
C VAL A 133 -0.03 -3.90 4.20
N GLY A 134 0.29 -3.42 5.40
CA GLY A 134 -0.15 -4.00 6.67
C GLY A 134 -1.53 -3.47 7.05
N ALA A 135 -2.59 -4.17 6.67
CA ALA A 135 -3.96 -3.80 7.04
C ALA A 135 -4.80 -5.06 7.37
N PRO A 136 -4.63 -5.64 8.58
CA PRO A 136 -5.13 -6.98 8.90
C PRO A 136 -6.64 -7.11 8.90
N THR A 137 -7.35 -5.99 9.11
CA THR A 137 -8.81 -5.97 9.30
C THR A 137 -9.57 -5.36 8.10
N MET A 138 -8.85 -4.86 7.09
CA MET A 138 -9.44 -4.29 5.88
C MET A 138 -9.56 -5.36 4.79
N CYS A 139 -10.61 -5.29 3.96
CA CYS A 139 -10.77 -6.13 2.77
C CYS A 139 -10.16 -5.47 1.52
N ALA A 140 -10.01 -6.23 0.42
CA ALA A 140 -9.43 -5.74 -0.83
C ALA A 140 -10.13 -4.49 -1.39
N SER A 141 -11.47 -4.50 -1.41
CA SER A 141 -12.30 -3.38 -1.86
C SER A 141 -12.08 -2.11 -1.02
N GLY A 142 -11.84 -2.25 0.30
CA GLY A 142 -11.49 -1.11 1.15
C GLY A 142 -10.06 -0.60 0.97
N LEU A 143 -9.11 -1.47 0.58
CA LEU A 143 -7.76 -1.05 0.21
C LEU A 143 -7.74 -0.29 -1.13
N VAL A 144 -8.52 -0.74 -2.11
CA VAL A 144 -8.72 0.00 -3.37
C VAL A 144 -9.30 1.39 -3.06
N ALA A 145 -10.30 1.47 -2.19
CA ALA A 145 -10.87 2.76 -1.77
C ALA A 145 -9.83 3.66 -1.07
N ALA A 146 -9.03 3.10 -0.17
CA ALA A 146 -7.98 3.82 0.53
C ALA A 146 -6.94 4.40 -0.45
N MET A 147 -6.48 3.62 -1.43
CA MET A 147 -5.58 4.12 -2.47
C MET A 147 -6.24 5.17 -3.36
N ALA A 148 -7.51 4.99 -3.73
CA ALA A 148 -8.25 6.00 -4.50
C ALA A 148 -8.32 7.35 -3.76
N ARG A 149 -8.53 7.35 -2.43
CA ARG A 149 -8.45 8.58 -1.62
C ARG A 149 -7.06 9.15 -1.51
N THR A 150 -6.05 8.31 -1.45
CA THR A 150 -4.65 8.73 -1.48
C THR A 150 -4.36 9.46 -2.79
N LEU A 151 -4.70 8.88 -3.93
CA LEU A 151 -4.58 9.51 -5.25
C LEU A 151 -5.41 10.78 -5.37
N ALA A 152 -6.55 10.87 -4.67
CA ALA A 152 -7.40 12.06 -4.64
C ALA A 152 -6.82 13.20 -3.78
N ASP A 153 -5.84 12.96 -2.92
CA ASP A 153 -5.20 13.98 -2.09
C ASP A 153 -4.38 14.95 -2.96
N PRO A 154 -4.66 16.27 -2.95
CA PRO A 154 -3.89 17.21 -3.76
C PRO A 154 -2.40 17.27 -3.40
N ARG A 155 -2.00 16.86 -2.18
CA ARG A 155 -0.61 16.90 -1.73
C ARG A 155 0.27 15.82 -2.35
N VAL A 156 -0.32 14.75 -2.91
CA VAL A 156 0.43 13.74 -3.67
C VAL A 156 0.56 14.11 -5.16
N ARG A 157 -0.01 15.25 -5.57
CA ARG A 157 -0.04 15.73 -6.96
C ARG A 157 0.67 17.05 -7.17
N ALA A 158 0.73 17.89 -6.14
CA ALA A 158 1.41 19.16 -6.22
C ALA A 158 2.92 18.95 -6.05
N ALA A 159 3.67 19.11 -7.13
CA ALA A 159 5.13 19.25 -7.06
C ALA A 159 5.46 20.27 -5.96
N GLY A 160 6.35 19.91 -5.03
CA GLY A 160 6.86 20.85 -4.06
C GLY A 160 7.49 22.06 -4.78
N PRO A 161 7.55 23.25 -4.15
CA PRO A 161 8.36 24.33 -4.71
C PRO A 161 9.79 23.82 -4.93
N PRO A 162 10.46 24.20 -6.05
CA PRO A 162 11.82 23.74 -6.32
C PRO A 162 12.72 24.07 -5.13
N ALA A 163 13.53 23.09 -4.70
CA ALA A 163 14.54 23.31 -3.69
C ALA A 163 15.45 24.47 -4.14
N ALA A 164 15.52 25.52 -3.32
CA ALA A 164 16.28 26.74 -3.59
C ALA A 164 17.79 26.51 -3.58
#